data_AF-A0A920I0I2-F1
#
_entry.id   AF-A0A920I0I2-F1
#
_cell.length_a   1.000
_cell.length_b   1.000
_cell.length_c   1.000
_cell.angle_alpha   90.00
_cell.angle_beta   90.00
_cell.angle_gamma   90.00
#
_symmetry.space_group_name_H-M   'P 1'
#
loop_
_entity.id
_entity.type
_entity.pdbx_description
1 polymer ?
#
loop_
_entity_poly.entity_id
_entity_poly.type
_entity_poly.pdbx_seq_one_letter_code
_entity_poly.pdbx_strand_id
1 'polypeptide(L)'
;MKGFDPKWKDFPDYILGITAEIWEGRGIATLHHYYAPDIPVRSPGSMVIGNQGVIAATMATLSEFPDRRLLGEDVIWSGSPEDGMLSSHRILSTATHSGDGVYGNATGQTLVLPHHRRLPRHQQPDQ
;
A
#
# COMPACT_ATOMS: atom_id res chain seq x y z
N MET A 1 2.31 -8.46 -18.33
CA MET A 1 1.92 -9.57 -17.42
C MET A 1 0.50 -10.04 -17.75
N LYS A 2 0.22 -11.35 -17.84
CA LYS A 2 -1.13 -11.83 -18.19
C LYS A 2 -2.12 -11.50 -17.06
N GLY A 3 -3.26 -10.88 -17.38
CA GLY A 3 -4.33 -10.55 -16.43
C GLY A 3 -4.07 -9.33 -15.52
N PHE A 4 -2.98 -8.61 -15.75
CA PHE A 4 -2.74 -7.29 -15.16
C PHE A 4 -2.98 -6.21 -16.22
N ASP A 5 -3.25 -4.99 -15.76
CA ASP A 5 -3.32 -3.82 -16.65
C ASP A 5 -2.03 -3.72 -17.50
N PRO A 6 -2.13 -3.56 -18.84
CA PRO A 6 -0.97 -3.51 -19.72
C PRO A 6 -0.02 -2.35 -19.44
N LYS A 7 -0.41 -1.35 -18.63
CA LYS A 7 0.50 -0.29 -18.18
C LYS A 7 1.67 -0.81 -17.34
N TRP A 8 1.54 -1.99 -16.72
CA TRP A 8 2.58 -2.58 -15.88
C TRP A 8 3.55 -3.44 -16.68
N LYS A 9 4.84 -3.10 -16.58
CA LYS A 9 5.92 -3.81 -17.27
C LYS A 9 6.12 -5.22 -16.70
N ASP A 10 6.25 -5.30 -15.38
CA ASP A 10 6.52 -6.52 -14.63
C ASP A 10 5.90 -6.45 -13.22
N PHE A 11 6.06 -7.50 -12.42
CA PHE A 11 5.38 -7.60 -11.13
C PHE A 11 5.93 -6.60 -10.09
N PRO A 12 7.25 -6.40 -9.97
CA PRO A 12 7.80 -5.30 -9.18
C PRO A 12 7.25 -3.92 -9.57
N ASP A 13 7.20 -3.62 -10.88
CA ASP A 13 6.64 -2.37 -11.39
C ASP A 13 5.17 -2.19 -10.97
N TYR A 14 4.37 -3.25 -11.04
CA TYR A 14 3.00 -3.24 -10.50
C TYR A 14 2.96 -2.92 -9.00
N ILE A 15 3.77 -3.59 -8.17
CA ILE A 15 3.75 -3.40 -6.71
C ILE A 15 4.14 -1.98 -6.32
N LEU A 16 5.20 -1.44 -6.92
CA LEU A 16 5.64 -0.06 -6.68
C LEU A 16 4.62 0.94 -7.23
N GLY A 17 4.07 0.67 -8.41
CA GLY A 17 3.10 1.50 -9.09
C GLY A 17 1.78 1.64 -8.32
N ILE A 18 1.14 0.54 -7.92
CA ILE A 18 -0.10 0.63 -7.12
C ILE A 18 0.14 1.31 -5.77
N THR A 19 1.33 1.12 -5.19
CA THR A 19 1.70 1.77 -3.92
C THR A 19 1.80 3.28 -4.11
N ALA A 20 2.47 3.74 -5.16
CA ALA A 20 2.56 5.15 -5.51
C ALA A 20 1.16 5.73 -5.83
N GLU A 21 0.34 5.04 -6.62
CA GLU A 21 -1.01 5.49 -6.97
C GLU A 21 -1.90 5.69 -5.75
N ILE A 22 -1.90 4.74 -4.81
CA ILE A 22 -2.72 4.82 -3.59
C ILE A 22 -2.24 5.96 -2.68
N TRP A 23 -0.94 6.02 -2.39
CA TRP A 23 -0.41 6.87 -1.31
C TRP A 23 0.05 8.24 -1.77
N GLU A 24 0.79 8.31 -2.87
CA GLU A 24 1.37 9.56 -3.38
C GLU A 24 0.42 10.23 -4.37
N GLY A 25 -0.25 9.44 -5.22
CA GLY A 25 -1.29 9.89 -6.14
C GLY A 25 -2.66 10.13 -5.49
N ARG A 26 -2.80 9.86 -4.18
CA ARG A 26 -4.06 9.97 -3.42
C ARG A 26 -5.22 9.20 -4.06
N GLY A 27 -4.92 8.16 -4.82
CA GLY A 27 -5.87 7.30 -5.51
C GLY A 27 -6.56 6.33 -4.56
N ILE A 28 -7.16 6.80 -3.47
CA ILE A 28 -7.73 5.95 -2.42
C ILE A 28 -8.85 5.06 -2.98
N ALA A 29 -9.63 5.56 -3.95
CA ALA A 29 -10.65 4.80 -4.65
C ALA A 29 -10.08 3.60 -5.46
N THR A 30 -8.80 3.62 -5.82
CA THR A 30 -8.15 2.49 -6.51
C THR A 30 -8.05 1.24 -5.63
N LEU A 31 -8.15 1.39 -4.29
CA LEU A 31 -8.20 0.26 -3.37
C LEU A 31 -9.37 -0.69 -3.68
N HIS A 32 -10.49 -0.19 -4.22
CA HIS A 32 -11.61 -1.03 -4.66
C HIS A 32 -11.25 -1.98 -5.82
N HIS A 33 -10.23 -1.64 -6.59
CA HIS A 33 -9.76 -2.44 -7.72
C HIS A 33 -8.60 -3.35 -7.31
N TYR A 34 -7.70 -2.86 -6.47
CA TYR A 34 -6.49 -3.59 -6.11
C TYR A 34 -6.70 -4.63 -5.00
N TYR A 35 -7.64 -4.39 -4.07
CA TYR A 35 -7.85 -5.24 -2.91
C TYR A 35 -9.21 -5.93 -2.91
N ALA A 36 -9.21 -7.22 -2.57
CA ALA A 36 -10.42 -7.99 -2.39
C ALA A 36 -11.34 -7.37 -1.32
N PRO A 37 -12.67 -7.50 -1.44
CA PRO A 37 -13.62 -6.91 -0.49
C PRO A 37 -13.38 -7.32 0.96
N ASP A 38 -12.89 -8.54 1.19
CA ASP A 38 -12.66 -9.20 2.48
C ASP A 38 -11.15 -9.29 2.86
N ILE A 39 -10.29 -8.48 2.21
CA ILE A 39 -8.85 -8.49 2.42
C ILE A 39 -8.45 -8.43 3.92
N PRO A 40 -7.60 -9.35 4.40
CA PRO A 40 -6.99 -9.24 5.72
C PRO A 40 -5.75 -8.33 5.68
N VAL A 41 -5.76 -7.24 6.44
CA VAL A 41 -4.60 -6.34 6.60
C VAL A 41 -4.15 -6.34 8.05
N ARG A 42 -2.86 -6.60 8.29
CA ARG A 42 -2.25 -6.64 9.61
C ARG A 42 -1.24 -5.52 9.76
N SER A 43 -1.34 -4.77 10.85
CA SER A 43 -0.36 -3.78 11.30
C SER A 43 0.16 -4.15 12.69
N PRO A 44 1.27 -3.57 13.16
CA PRO A 44 1.80 -3.87 14.50
C PRO A 44 0.79 -3.67 15.64
N GLY A 45 -0.14 -2.71 15.48
CA GLY A 45 -1.12 -2.38 16.51
C GLY A 45 -2.52 -2.97 16.31
N SER A 46 -2.83 -3.58 15.15
CA SER A 46 -4.20 -4.04 14.86
C SER A 46 -4.29 -4.99 13.66
N MET A 47 -5.45 -5.60 13.48
CA MET A 47 -5.82 -6.30 12.26
C MET A 47 -7.18 -5.78 11.78
N VAL A 48 -7.28 -5.52 10.48
CA VAL A 48 -8.51 -5.10 9.81
C VAL A 48 -8.88 -6.18 8.80
N ILE A 49 -10.17 -6.52 8.76
CA ILE A 49 -10.73 -7.38 7.72
C ILE A 49 -11.67 -6.53 6.87
N GLY A 50 -11.42 -6.57 5.56
CA GLY A 50 -12.24 -5.92 4.56
C GLY A 50 -11.75 -4.53 4.15
N ASN A 51 -12.04 -4.19 2.90
CA ASN A 51 -11.43 -3.05 2.23
C ASN A 51 -11.87 -1.68 2.82
N GLN A 52 -13.08 -1.59 3.38
CA GLN A 52 -13.59 -0.36 3.98
C GLN A 52 -12.70 0.14 5.13
N GLY A 53 -12.27 -0.76 6.02
CA GLY A 53 -11.38 -0.39 7.11
C GLY A 53 -9.98 0.01 6.61
N VAL A 54 -9.51 -0.60 5.52
CA VAL A 54 -8.24 -0.24 4.88
C VAL A 54 -8.31 1.17 4.27
N ILE A 55 -9.39 1.49 3.57
CA ILE A 55 -9.65 2.83 3.03
C ILE A 55 -9.65 3.87 4.15
N ALA A 56 -10.37 3.60 5.24
CA ALA A 56 -10.41 4.50 6.40
C ALA A 56 -9.03 4.71 7.04
N ALA A 57 -8.25 3.63 7.21
CA ALA A 57 -6.89 3.71 7.76
C ALA A 57 -5.92 4.47 6.84
N THR A 58 -6.01 4.26 5.53
CA THR A 58 -5.23 5.00 4.53
C THR A 58 -5.59 6.49 4.55
N MET A 59 -6.89 6.84 4.56
CA MET A 59 -7.35 8.23 4.67
C MET A 59 -6.83 8.91 5.94
N ALA A 60 -6.95 8.24 7.09
CA ALA A 60 -6.46 8.77 8.37
C ALA A 60 -4.95 9.06 8.32
N THR A 61 -4.16 8.10 7.81
CA THR A 61 -2.71 8.27 7.68
C THR A 61 -2.35 9.40 6.72
N LEU A 62 -3.07 9.53 5.60
CA LEU A 62 -2.86 10.56 4.59
C LEU A 62 -3.30 11.96 5.05
N SER A 63 -4.20 12.03 6.03
CA SER A 63 -4.61 13.26 6.72
C SER A 63 -3.56 13.71 7.74
N GLU A 64 -3.01 12.77 8.50
CA GLU A 64 -1.97 13.03 9.51
C GLU A 64 -0.60 13.35 8.87
N PHE A 65 -0.33 12.73 7.71
CA PHE A 65 0.90 12.88 6.92
C PHE A 65 0.60 13.23 5.45
N PRO A 66 0.16 14.47 5.15
CA PRO A 66 -0.26 14.91 3.82
C PRO A 66 0.88 14.97 2.78
N ASP A 67 2.14 15.00 3.19
CA ASP A 67 3.31 14.99 2.30
C ASP A 67 4.00 13.62 2.21
N ARG A 68 3.39 12.57 2.79
CA ARG A 68 4.00 11.23 2.88
C ARG A 68 4.38 10.67 1.51
N ARG A 69 5.62 10.17 1.40
CA ARG A 69 6.14 9.41 0.24
C ARG A 69 6.59 8.00 0.65
N LEU A 70 6.52 7.06 -0.29
CA LEU A 70 6.88 5.65 -0.10
C LEU A 70 7.96 5.24 -1.12
N LEU A 71 9.22 5.52 -0.80
CA LEU A 71 10.33 5.21 -1.68
C LEU A 71 10.62 3.71 -1.66
N GLY A 72 10.31 3.01 -2.76
CA GLY A 72 10.59 1.59 -2.91
C GLY A 72 12.09 1.32 -3.02
N GLU A 73 12.64 0.54 -2.08
CA GLU A 73 14.05 0.14 -2.08
C GLU A 73 14.26 -1.22 -2.76
N ASP A 74 13.36 -2.18 -2.50
CA ASP A 74 13.45 -3.53 -3.05
C ASP A 74 12.07 -4.20 -3.08
N VAL A 75 11.87 -5.13 -4.01
CA VAL A 75 10.67 -5.96 -4.12
C VAL A 75 11.12 -7.41 -4.30
N ILE A 76 10.78 -8.27 -3.36
CA ILE A 76 10.87 -9.71 -3.51
C ILE A 76 9.48 -10.29 -3.74
N TRP A 77 9.40 -11.32 -4.58
CA TRP A 77 8.13 -11.97 -4.89
C TRP A 77 8.30 -13.47 -5.10
N SER A 78 7.17 -14.17 -5.02
CA SER A 78 7.09 -15.61 -5.27
C SER A 78 5.72 -15.97 -5.83
N GLY A 79 5.62 -17.13 -6.45
CA GLY A 79 4.42 -17.62 -7.11
C GLY A 79 4.45 -17.40 -8.62
N SER A 80 3.31 -17.64 -9.25
CA SER A 80 3.09 -17.56 -10.70
C SER A 80 1.80 -16.78 -10.97
N PRO A 81 1.60 -16.23 -12.18
CA PRO A 81 0.32 -15.62 -12.55
C PRO A 81 -0.88 -16.56 -12.39
N GLU A 82 -0.68 -17.86 -12.61
CA GLU A 82 -1.70 -18.92 -12.52
C GLU A 82 -2.04 -19.27 -11.07
N ASP A 83 -1.02 -19.44 -10.24
CA ASP A 83 -1.15 -19.79 -8.82
C ASP A 83 -1.25 -18.55 -7.93
N GLY A 84 -1.28 -17.35 -8.50
CA GLY A 84 -1.20 -16.10 -7.76
C GLY A 84 0.20 -15.77 -7.25
N MET A 85 0.44 -14.46 -7.13
CA MET A 85 1.73 -13.89 -6.78
C MET A 85 1.68 -13.21 -5.41
N LEU A 86 2.70 -13.43 -4.60
CA LEU A 86 2.91 -12.78 -3.31
C LEU A 86 4.10 -11.83 -3.41
N SER A 87 4.01 -10.67 -2.77
CA SER A 87 5.13 -9.73 -2.71
C SER A 87 5.46 -9.31 -1.29
N SER A 88 6.74 -9.01 -1.08
CA SER A 88 7.22 -8.23 0.05
C SER A 88 8.12 -7.13 -0.51
N HIS A 89 7.88 -5.90 -0.12
CA HIS A 89 8.69 -4.78 -0.57
C HIS A 89 9.20 -3.97 0.61
N ARG A 90 10.44 -3.52 0.49
CA ARG A 90 11.11 -2.66 1.46
C ARG A 90 10.89 -1.20 1.04
N ILE A 91 10.48 -0.37 1.98
CA ILE A 91 10.11 1.02 1.75
C ILE A 91 10.84 1.92 2.75
N LEU A 92 11.36 3.04 2.26
CA LEU A 92 11.73 4.20 3.06
C LEU A 92 10.60 5.24 2.99
N SER A 93 9.87 5.39 4.09
CA SER A 93 8.85 6.45 4.21
C SER A 93 9.50 7.78 4.58
N THR A 94 9.09 8.85 3.92
CA THR A 94 9.35 10.23 4.37
C THR A 94 8.02 10.95 4.56
N ALA A 95 7.89 11.75 5.61
CA ALA A 95 6.66 12.48 5.94
C ALA A 95 6.92 13.59 6.96
N THR A 96 6.03 14.57 7.03
CA THR A 96 5.98 15.59 8.08
C THR A 96 4.71 15.41 8.90
N HIS A 97 4.84 15.30 10.22
CA HIS A 97 3.70 15.21 11.15
C HIS A 97 3.00 16.58 11.24
N SER A 98 2.08 16.82 10.31
CA SER A 98 1.46 18.13 10.07
C SER A 98 -0.06 18.13 10.23
N GLY A 99 -0.68 16.95 10.36
CA GLY A 99 -2.06 16.80 10.83
C GLY A 99 -2.10 16.16 12.21
N ASP A 100 -3.19 16.41 12.94
CA ASP A 100 -3.48 15.69 14.17
C ASP A 100 -3.98 14.27 13.85
N GLY A 101 -3.74 13.32 14.75
CA GLY A 101 -4.21 11.95 14.55
C GLY A 101 -3.85 11.01 15.70
N VAL A 102 -3.52 9.77 15.34
CA VAL A 102 -3.25 8.72 16.34
C VAL A 102 -1.95 8.97 17.09
N TYR A 103 -1.05 9.79 16.55
CA TYR A 103 0.21 10.19 17.18
C TYR A 103 0.10 11.51 17.98
N GLY A 104 -1.12 12.04 18.14
CA GLY A 104 -1.40 13.26 18.89
C GLY A 104 -1.49 14.50 18.00
N ASN A 105 -1.20 15.67 18.57
CA ASN A 105 -1.24 16.93 17.83
C ASN A 105 -0.03 17.05 16.89
N ALA A 106 -0.21 17.71 15.75
CA ALA A 106 0.84 17.96 14.77
C ALA A 106 2.09 18.58 15.42
N THR A 107 3.22 17.87 15.32
CA THR A 107 4.49 18.30 15.92
C THR A 107 5.38 19.08 14.95
N GLY A 108 5.08 19.06 13.64
CA GLY A 108 5.90 19.66 12.59
C GLY A 108 7.22 18.91 12.32
N GLN A 109 7.44 17.76 12.95
CA GLN A 109 8.67 16.99 12.77
C GLN A 109 8.66 16.21 11.46
N THR A 110 9.79 16.21 10.77
CA THR A 110 10.05 15.33 9.62
C THR A 110 10.49 13.96 10.09
N LEU A 111 9.93 12.92 9.48
CA LEU A 111 10.16 11.52 9.79
C LEU A 111 10.80 10.83 8.59
N VAL A 112 11.74 9.92 8.88
CA VAL A 112 12.34 8.99 7.92
C VAL A 112 12.24 7.59 8.51
N LEU A 113 11.45 6.72 7.89
CA LEU A 113 10.99 5.45 8.47
C LEU A 113 11.21 4.28 7.52
N PRO A 114 12.27 3.47 7.71
CA PRO A 114 12.46 2.23 6.96
C PRO A 114 11.51 1.15 7.49
N HIS A 115 10.79 0.49 6.60
CA HIS A 115 9.88 -0.60 6.93
C HIS A 115 9.69 -1.56 5.77
N HIS A 116 9.06 -2.69 6.03
CA HIS A 116 8.67 -3.65 4.99
C HIS A 116 7.16 -3.82 4.97
N ARG A 117 6.61 -4.02 3.78
CA ARG A 117 5.19 -4.33 3.58
C ARG A 117 5.06 -5.59 2.77
N ARG A 118 4.20 -6.50 3.22
CA ARG A 118 3.78 -7.68 2.46
C ARG A 118 2.39 -7.40 1.91
N LEU A 119 2.21 -7.65 0.62
CA LEU A 119 0.88 -7.61 0.02
C LEU A 119 0.33 -9.04 -0.12
N PRO A 120 -1.00 -9.20 0.05
CA PRO A 120 -1.63 -10.50 -0.05
C PRO A 120 -1.57 -11.03 -1.48
N ARG A 121 -2.00 -12.28 -1.65
CA ARG A 121 -1.98 -12.97 -2.94
C ARG A 121 -2.71 -12.13 -3.99
N HIS A 122 -2.00 -11.78 -5.05
CA HIS A 122 -2.54 -11.16 -6.24
C HIS A 122 -2.83 -12.27 -7.25
N GLN A 123 -4.10 -12.51 -7.54
CA GLN A 123 -4.54 -13.42 -8.58
C GLN A 123 -5.20 -12.63 -9.71
N GLN A 124 -5.22 -13.23 -10.91
CA GLN A 124 -6.12 -12.76 -11.95
C GLN A 124 -7.56 -12.79 -11.39
N PRO A 125 -8.37 -11.74 -11.59
CA PRO A 125 -9.81 -11.89 -11.42
C PRO A 125 -10.26 -12.98 -12.40
N ASP A 126 -11.04 -13.93 -11.90
CA ASP A 126 -11.48 -15.14 -12.58
C ASP A 126 -11.84 -14.90 -14.06
N GLN A 127 -11.33 -15.75 -14.94
CA GLN A 127 -12.01 -16.06 -16.21
C GLN A 127 -13.23 -16.94 -15.93
#